data_AF-A0A535SDA3-F1
#
_entry.id   AF-A0A535SDA3-F1
#
_cell.length_a   1.000
_cell.length_b   1.000
_cell.length_c   1.000
_cell.angle_alpha   90.00
_cell.angle_beta   90.00
_cell.angle_gamma   90.00
#
_symmetry.space_group_name_H-M   'P 1'
#
loop_
_entity.id
_entity.type
_entity.pdbx_description
1 polymer ?
#
loop_
_entity_poly.entity_id
_entity_poly.type
_entity_poly.pdbx_seq_one_letter_code
_entity_poly.pdbx_strand_id
1 'polypeptide(L)'
;MLFISRIDVKGGSLPKKPLPALTGRTVRCLLFDLGDTLWFRKDLAVWQQLEYASNVQAATLLRQAVAPISLPDKSDTALGQRLRDATDEQIRIMIRQNPGLEPDCAHAVVQVLQQWSIEGVTRDNGAAIFEALRVRIPKSRPLFDDVLSTLTTLQQRGFQLGIVTNRHWGGQPFQEDLHTLGLLNFFDPRHMAISADLGIRKPNPAIFLHALNALNIPPEEAVMVGDSLKADILGGKMLGIFTIWKPKPHVRRQANLIATGATTAAHSTLVLPEDHGGEQHDDLSEGLLITDDDYVLSYVLNREGRVDQHMQSDIKPDLIIENISDLLDIFTEVGVQ
;
A
#
# COMPACT_ATOMS: atom_id res chain seq x y z
N MET A 1 31.97 -46.05 2.15
CA MET A 1 30.50 -46.19 2.30
C MET A 1 30.11 -45.42 3.55
N LEU A 2 29.73 -44.15 3.39
CA LEU A 2 29.19 -43.29 4.45
C LEU A 2 27.97 -42.62 3.80
N PHE A 3 26.78 -43.00 4.28
CA PHE A 3 25.51 -42.56 3.73
C PHE A 3 25.25 -41.10 4.11
N ILE A 4 25.07 -40.26 3.10
CA ILE A 4 24.52 -38.92 3.22
C ILE A 4 23.00 -39.08 3.41
N SER A 5 22.48 -38.78 4.59
CA SER A 5 21.04 -38.58 4.79
C SER A 5 20.69 -37.14 4.47
N ARG A 6 19.89 -36.96 3.41
CA ARG A 6 19.24 -35.70 3.05
C ARG A 6 18.39 -35.23 4.23
N ILE A 7 18.64 -34.02 4.73
CA ILE A 7 17.70 -33.29 5.57
C ILE A 7 16.63 -32.73 4.64
N ASP A 8 15.43 -33.29 4.74
CA ASP A 8 14.23 -32.86 4.02
C ASP A 8 13.69 -31.59 4.70
N VAL A 9 14.05 -30.42 4.19
CA VAL A 9 13.53 -29.13 4.67
C VAL A 9 12.15 -28.92 4.03
N LYS A 10 11.13 -29.59 4.58
CA LYS A 10 9.74 -29.28 4.24
C LYS A 10 9.37 -27.95 4.89
N GLY A 11 9.52 -26.87 4.12
CA GLY A 11 8.98 -25.55 4.48
C GLY A 11 7.50 -25.68 4.83
N GLY A 12 7.12 -25.16 6.01
CA GLY A 12 5.72 -25.07 6.39
C GLY A 12 4.99 -24.17 5.41
N SER A 13 3.92 -24.67 4.80
CA SER A 13 2.96 -23.84 4.07
C SER A 13 2.04 -23.17 5.09
N LEU A 14 1.57 -21.96 4.79
CA LEU A 14 0.39 -21.43 5.50
C LEU A 14 -0.69 -22.52 5.46
N PRO A 15 -1.43 -22.75 6.57
CA PRO A 15 -2.48 -23.76 6.57
C PRO A 15 -3.42 -23.47 5.40
N LYS A 16 -3.53 -24.43 4.46
CA LYS A 16 -4.55 -24.38 3.40
C LYS A 16 -5.88 -24.32 4.12
N LYS A 17 -6.45 -23.12 4.29
CA LYS A 17 -7.88 -23.03 4.58
C LYS A 17 -8.54 -23.76 3.41
N PRO A 18 -9.47 -24.70 3.65
CA PRO A 18 -10.32 -25.17 2.57
C PRO A 18 -10.86 -23.91 1.90
N LEU A 19 -10.72 -23.82 0.57
CA LEU A 19 -11.44 -22.84 -0.21
C LEU A 19 -12.85 -22.84 0.36
N PRO A 20 -13.31 -21.76 1.02
CA PRO A 20 -14.73 -21.65 1.25
C PRO A 20 -15.25 -21.74 -0.18
N ALA A 21 -15.95 -22.83 -0.48
CA ALA A 21 -16.56 -22.92 -1.79
C ALA A 21 -17.32 -21.59 -1.90
N LEU A 22 -17.20 -20.92 -3.04
CA LEU A 22 -18.04 -19.76 -3.31
C LEU A 22 -19.52 -20.17 -3.38
N THR A 23 -19.88 -21.39 -2.94
CA THR A 23 -21.18 -22.07 -2.94
C THR A 23 -22.32 -21.08 -2.93
N GLY A 24 -22.92 -20.91 -4.11
CA GLY A 24 -24.06 -20.05 -4.34
C GLY A 24 -23.76 -18.59 -4.73
N ARG A 25 -22.50 -18.19 -4.88
CA ARG A 25 -22.09 -16.86 -5.36
C ARG A 25 -21.65 -16.92 -6.81
N THR A 26 -22.24 -16.08 -7.64
CA THR A 26 -21.78 -15.79 -8.99
C THR A 26 -20.75 -14.67 -8.89
N VAL A 27 -19.50 -14.90 -9.31
CA VAL A 27 -18.49 -13.84 -9.38
C VAL A 27 -18.35 -13.36 -10.82
N ARG A 28 -18.44 -12.04 -11.02
CA ARG A 28 -18.32 -11.37 -12.32
C ARG A 28 -17.21 -10.34 -12.38
N CYS A 29 -16.74 -9.86 -11.22
CA CYS A 29 -15.69 -8.85 -11.15
C CYS A 29 -14.68 -9.11 -10.05
N LEU A 30 -13.41 -8.80 -10.36
CA LEU A 30 -12.35 -8.67 -9.37
C LEU A 30 -11.88 -7.21 -9.34
N LEU A 31 -11.99 -6.60 -8.16
CA LEU A 31 -11.41 -5.31 -7.80
C LEU A 31 -10.04 -5.57 -7.16
N PHE A 32 -9.04 -4.79 -7.57
CA PHE A 32 -7.68 -4.91 -7.06
C PHE A 32 -7.23 -3.62 -6.38
N ASP A 33 -6.58 -3.74 -5.21
CA ASP A 33 -5.57 -2.76 -4.82
C ASP A 33 -4.32 -2.89 -5.71
N LEU A 34 -3.41 -1.93 -5.64
CA LEU A 34 -2.17 -1.89 -6.41
C LEU A 34 -0.91 -2.10 -5.55
N GLY A 35 -0.76 -1.35 -4.47
CA GLY A 35 0.46 -1.33 -3.65
C GLY A 35 0.62 -2.62 -2.87
N ASP A 36 1.77 -3.28 -2.96
CA ASP A 36 2.03 -4.61 -2.36
C ASP A 36 1.04 -5.73 -2.83
N THR A 37 0.07 -5.40 -3.67
CA THR A 37 -0.91 -6.28 -4.29
C THR A 37 -0.49 -6.65 -5.72
N LEU A 38 -0.44 -5.69 -6.65
CA LEU A 38 -0.03 -5.89 -8.05
C LEU A 38 1.42 -5.46 -8.34
N TRP A 39 1.98 -4.53 -7.58
CA TRP A 39 3.41 -4.23 -7.62
C TRP A 39 4.03 -4.36 -6.25
N PHE A 40 5.33 -4.62 -6.21
CA PHE A 40 6.05 -4.79 -4.96
C PHE A 40 6.54 -3.46 -4.38
N ARG A 41 7.01 -3.53 -3.14
CA ARG A 41 7.62 -2.40 -2.45
C ARG A 41 8.81 -1.85 -3.24
N LYS A 42 9.05 -0.55 -3.07
CA LYS A 42 10.10 0.24 -3.72
C LYS A 42 11.43 -0.53 -3.92
N ASP A 43 11.96 -0.60 -5.15
CA ASP A 43 13.39 -0.88 -5.36
C ASP A 43 14.16 0.21 -4.64
N LEU A 44 14.78 -0.13 -3.50
CA LEU A 44 15.31 0.87 -2.58
C LEU A 44 16.38 1.74 -3.23
N ALA A 45 17.24 1.16 -4.08
CA ALA A 45 18.30 1.92 -4.73
C ALA A 45 17.73 2.89 -5.77
N VAL A 46 16.82 2.42 -6.63
CA VAL A 46 16.17 3.27 -7.64
C VAL A 46 15.29 4.32 -6.96
N TRP A 47 14.59 3.93 -5.90
CA TRP A 47 13.71 4.81 -5.18
C TRP A 47 14.48 5.91 -4.44
N GLN A 48 15.59 5.59 -3.75
CA GLN A 48 16.43 6.59 -3.09
C GLN A 48 16.95 7.62 -4.09
N GLN A 49 17.35 7.19 -5.28
CA GLN A 49 17.80 8.10 -6.34
C GLN A 49 16.67 9.03 -6.79
N LEU A 50 15.47 8.51 -7.01
CA LEU A 50 14.31 9.29 -7.43
C LEU A 50 13.82 10.23 -6.32
N GLU A 51 13.82 9.74 -5.08
CA GLU A 51 13.49 10.53 -3.91
C GLU A 51 14.44 11.73 -3.78
N TYR A 52 15.75 11.50 -3.86
CA TYR A 52 16.76 12.56 -3.82
C TYR A 52 16.45 13.67 -4.83
N ALA A 53 16.15 13.30 -6.08
CA ALA A 53 15.81 14.26 -7.12
C ALA A 53 14.53 15.05 -6.80
N SER A 54 13.48 14.38 -6.32
CA SER A 54 12.21 15.01 -5.94
C SER A 54 12.34 15.92 -4.71
N ASN A 55 13.19 15.56 -3.74
CA ASN A 55 13.48 16.39 -2.56
C ASN A 55 14.15 17.70 -2.94
N VAL A 56 15.17 17.64 -3.81
CA VAL A 56 15.85 18.85 -4.32
C VAL A 56 14.87 19.76 -5.07
N GLN A 57 13.99 19.17 -5.89
CA GLN A 57 12.97 19.93 -6.61
C GLN A 57 11.97 20.62 -5.67
N ALA A 58 11.47 19.90 -4.66
CA ALA A 58 10.54 20.45 -3.68
C ALA A 58 11.17 21.58 -2.85
N ALA A 59 12.43 21.40 -2.42
CA ALA A 59 13.18 22.43 -1.71
C ALA A 59 13.40 23.69 -2.56
N THR A 60 13.68 23.53 -3.85
CA THR A 60 13.82 24.66 -4.79
C THR A 60 12.53 25.47 -4.86
N LEU A 61 11.38 24.80 -5.02
CA LEU A 61 10.07 25.46 -5.05
C LEU A 61 9.72 26.13 -3.72
N LEU A 62 10.04 25.48 -2.59
CA LEU A 62 9.84 26.08 -1.27
C LEU A 62 10.63 27.38 -1.13
N ARG A 63 11.93 27.39 -1.49
CA ARG A 63 12.74 28.62 -1.42
C ARG A 63 12.19 29.74 -2.29
N GLN A 64 11.70 29.42 -3.48
CA GLN A 64 11.08 30.40 -4.37
C GLN A 64 9.79 30.98 -3.77
N ALA A 65 8.97 30.14 -3.12
CA ALA A 65 7.72 30.55 -2.52
C ALA A 65 7.87 31.45 -1.29
N VAL A 66 8.98 31.35 -0.57
CA VAL A 66 9.17 32.00 0.74
C VAL A 66 10.28 33.05 0.75
N ALA A 67 10.90 33.36 -0.39
CA ALA A 67 11.94 34.38 -0.46
C ALA A 67 11.40 35.75 0.00
N PRO A 68 12.13 36.48 0.89
CA PRO A 68 13.52 36.28 1.30
C PRO A 68 13.73 35.55 2.65
N ILE A 69 12.76 34.78 3.16
CA ILE A 69 12.85 34.10 4.47
C ILE A 69 14.04 33.12 4.50
N SER A 70 14.85 33.21 5.56
CA SER A 70 15.94 32.25 5.81
C SER A 70 15.38 30.93 6.32
N LEU A 71 15.62 29.84 5.59
CA LEU A 71 15.20 28.50 5.96
C LEU A 71 16.24 27.79 6.84
N PRO A 72 15.83 26.83 7.69
CA PRO A 72 16.69 26.15 8.65
C PRO A 72 17.85 25.37 8.00
N ASP A 73 17.62 24.83 6.80
CA ASP A 73 18.58 24.00 6.08
C ASP A 73 19.15 24.75 4.86
N LYS A 74 20.49 24.81 4.78
CA LYS A 74 21.20 25.41 3.63
C LYS A 74 21.30 24.48 2.42
N SER A 75 21.22 23.17 2.64
CA SER A 75 21.21 22.15 1.59
C SER A 75 19.78 21.87 1.15
N ASP A 76 19.53 21.88 -0.16
CA ASP A 76 18.22 21.56 -0.73
C ASP A 76 17.84 20.10 -0.52
N THR A 77 18.81 19.20 -0.50
CA THR A 77 18.56 17.79 -0.20
C THR A 77 18.06 17.61 1.23
N ALA A 78 18.74 18.20 2.21
CA ALA A 78 18.36 18.07 3.62
C ALA A 78 17.01 18.74 3.90
N LEU A 79 16.79 19.93 3.34
CA LEU A 79 15.51 20.62 3.43
C LEU A 79 14.37 19.80 2.82
N GLY A 80 14.59 19.25 1.63
CA GLY A 80 13.59 18.47 0.91
C GLY A 80 13.24 17.16 1.62
N GLN A 81 14.24 16.46 2.19
CA GLN A 81 14.00 15.26 3.00
C GLN A 81 13.17 15.60 4.23
N ARG A 82 13.59 16.60 5.00
CA ARG A 82 12.86 17.04 6.20
C ARG A 82 11.42 17.46 5.87
N LEU A 83 11.23 18.13 4.73
CA LEU A 83 9.91 18.53 4.25
C LEU A 83 9.03 17.34 3.89
N ARG A 84 9.58 16.34 3.21
CA ARG A 84 8.89 15.07 2.93
C ARG A 84 8.44 14.40 4.21
N ASP A 85 9.37 14.15 5.13
CA ASP A 85 9.10 13.37 6.34
C ASP A 85 8.01 14.04 7.20
N ALA A 86 8.10 15.37 7.35
CA ALA A 86 7.09 16.15 8.06
C ALA A 86 5.74 16.17 7.34
N THR A 87 5.73 16.26 6.01
CA THR A 87 4.49 16.24 5.21
C THR A 87 3.82 14.87 5.28
N ASP A 88 4.59 13.78 5.15
CA ASP A 88 4.10 12.41 5.25
C ASP A 88 3.51 12.14 6.65
N GLU A 89 4.14 12.63 7.72
CA GLU A 89 3.55 12.52 9.07
C GLU A 89 2.27 13.34 9.21
N GLN A 90 2.25 14.57 8.68
CA GLN A 90 1.04 15.40 8.73
C GLN A 90 -0.12 14.74 7.98
N ILE A 91 0.14 14.15 6.81
CA ILE A 91 -0.85 13.36 6.06
C ILE A 91 -1.35 12.18 6.90
N ARG A 92 -0.45 11.45 7.55
CA ARG A 92 -0.82 10.33 8.45
C ARG A 92 -1.72 10.80 9.59
N ILE A 93 -1.43 11.95 10.21
CA ILE A 93 -2.29 12.55 11.24
C ILE A 93 -3.69 12.85 10.69
N MET A 94 -3.78 13.49 9.52
CA MET A 94 -5.06 13.80 8.86
C MET A 94 -5.87 12.52 8.57
N ILE A 95 -5.21 11.45 8.15
CA ILE A 95 -5.83 10.13 7.91
C ILE A 95 -6.36 9.53 9.21
N ARG A 96 -5.58 9.57 10.29
CA ARG A 96 -6.03 9.04 11.59
C ARG A 96 -7.28 9.79 12.09
N GLN A 97 -7.36 11.09 11.83
CA GLN A 97 -8.51 11.93 12.20
C GLN A 97 -9.73 11.64 11.31
N ASN A 98 -9.54 11.42 10.02
CA ASN A 98 -10.62 11.21 9.05
C ASN A 98 -10.30 10.04 8.08
N PRO A 99 -10.40 8.78 8.54
CA PRO A 99 -9.87 7.62 7.82
C PRO A 99 -10.56 7.28 6.50
N GLY A 100 -11.78 7.80 6.26
CA GLY A 100 -12.53 7.57 5.03
C GLY A 100 -12.38 8.67 3.97
N LEU A 101 -11.58 9.72 4.25
CA LEU A 101 -11.38 10.86 3.36
C LEU A 101 -9.94 10.95 2.88
N GLU A 102 -9.76 11.35 1.62
CA GLU A 102 -8.44 11.70 1.10
C GLU A 102 -8.01 13.04 1.74
N PRO A 103 -6.75 13.19 2.18
CA PRO A 103 -6.30 14.39 2.85
C PRO A 103 -6.04 15.47 1.79
N ASP A 104 -6.24 16.73 2.15
CA ASP A 104 -5.72 17.80 1.31
C ASP A 104 -4.19 17.88 1.50
N CYS A 105 -3.44 17.18 0.65
CA CYS A 105 -1.97 17.12 0.75
C CYS A 105 -1.31 18.49 0.52
N ALA A 106 -1.94 19.36 -0.29
CA ALA A 106 -1.46 20.74 -0.44
C ALA A 106 -1.60 21.51 0.88
N HIS A 107 -2.71 21.31 1.59
CA HIS A 107 -2.90 21.87 2.92
C HIS A 107 -1.95 21.26 3.96
N ALA A 108 -1.64 19.97 3.87
CA ALA A 108 -0.66 19.32 4.76
C ALA A 108 0.72 19.99 4.67
N VAL A 109 1.19 20.29 3.46
CA VAL A 109 2.44 21.05 3.26
C VAL A 109 2.35 22.43 3.91
N VAL A 110 1.25 23.16 3.71
CA VAL A 110 1.06 24.49 4.32
C VAL A 110 1.07 24.41 5.85
N GLN A 111 0.42 23.41 6.45
CA GLN A 111 0.42 23.20 7.90
C GLN A 111 1.81 22.91 8.45
N VAL A 112 2.60 22.07 7.77
CA VAL A 112 4.00 21.79 8.14
C VAL A 112 4.83 23.07 8.13
N LEU A 113 4.69 23.89 7.08
CA LEU A 113 5.45 25.14 6.96
C LEU A 113 5.03 26.16 8.04
N GLN A 114 3.75 26.23 8.39
CA GLN A 114 3.27 27.03 9.52
C GLN A 114 3.87 26.55 10.86
N GLN A 115 3.97 25.24 11.09
CA GLN A 115 4.64 24.69 12.27
C GLN A 115 6.13 25.05 12.34
N TRP A 116 6.76 25.31 11.19
CA TRP A 116 8.13 25.81 11.10
C TRP A 116 8.23 27.34 11.17
N SER A 117 7.14 28.04 11.51
CA SER A 117 7.04 29.51 11.52
C SER A 117 7.30 30.15 10.15
N ILE A 118 6.98 29.43 9.07
CA ILE A 118 7.04 29.93 7.69
C ILE A 118 5.62 30.29 7.26
N GLU A 119 5.35 31.58 7.17
CA GLU A 119 4.05 32.13 6.79
C GLU A 119 4.03 32.57 5.31
N GLY A 120 2.84 32.93 4.81
CA GLY A 120 2.66 33.45 3.44
C GLY A 120 2.64 32.40 2.33
N VAL A 121 2.81 31.12 2.67
CA VAL A 121 2.71 30.02 1.70
C VAL A 121 1.25 29.74 1.37
N THR A 122 0.89 29.90 0.10
CA THR A 122 -0.48 29.63 -0.37
C THR A 122 -0.74 28.14 -0.58
N ARG A 123 -2.01 27.75 -0.72
CA ARG A 123 -2.38 26.38 -1.10
C ARG A 123 -1.78 25.97 -2.45
N ASP A 124 -1.68 26.88 -3.41
CA ASP A 124 -1.09 26.60 -4.72
C ASP A 124 0.42 26.32 -4.63
N ASN A 125 1.13 27.04 -3.75
CA ASN A 125 2.52 26.71 -3.43
C ASN A 125 2.61 25.32 -2.77
N GLY A 126 1.74 25.04 -1.80
CA GLY A 126 1.66 23.72 -1.16
C GLY A 126 1.41 22.58 -2.15
N ALA A 127 0.52 22.78 -3.13
CA ALA A 127 0.24 21.81 -4.17
C ALA A 127 1.45 21.58 -5.09
N ALA A 128 2.12 22.66 -5.52
CA ALA A 128 3.31 22.55 -6.37
C ALA A 128 4.48 21.85 -5.65
N ILE A 129 4.68 22.17 -4.38
CA ILE A 129 5.69 21.51 -3.52
C ILE A 129 5.35 20.03 -3.32
N PHE A 130 4.09 19.71 -3.01
CA PHE A 130 3.66 18.33 -2.83
C PHE A 130 3.79 17.49 -4.12
N GLU A 131 3.46 18.08 -5.27
CA GLU A 131 3.66 17.42 -6.57
C GLU A 131 5.15 17.20 -6.86
N ALA A 132 6.02 18.15 -6.50
CA ALA A 132 7.46 17.98 -6.64
C ALA A 132 8.04 16.87 -5.75
N LEU A 133 7.40 16.54 -4.63
CA LEU A 133 7.76 15.39 -3.78
C LEU A 133 7.35 14.03 -4.38
N ARG A 134 6.63 13.99 -5.50
CA ARG A 134 6.14 12.73 -6.08
C ARG A 134 7.27 11.90 -6.69
N VAL A 135 7.28 10.60 -6.37
CA VAL A 135 8.14 9.59 -7.02
C VAL A 135 7.31 8.79 -8.03
N ARG A 136 7.77 8.71 -9.29
CA ARG A 136 7.09 7.96 -10.37
C ARG A 136 7.10 6.45 -10.09
N ILE A 137 5.98 5.79 -10.34
CA ILE A 137 5.76 4.37 -10.01
C ILE A 137 6.58 3.43 -10.92
N PRO A 138 6.58 3.53 -12.26
CA PRO A 138 7.09 2.44 -13.12
C PRO A 138 8.56 2.10 -12.91
N LYS A 139 9.37 3.09 -12.50
CA LYS A 139 10.79 2.91 -12.21
C LYS A 139 11.05 2.39 -10.81
N SER A 140 10.18 2.74 -9.85
CA SER A 140 10.43 2.47 -8.44
C SER A 140 9.64 1.28 -7.89
N ARG A 141 8.54 0.89 -8.54
CA ARG A 141 7.60 -0.14 -8.09
C ARG A 141 7.23 -1.07 -9.26
N PRO A 142 8.07 -2.05 -9.58
CA PRO A 142 7.77 -3.00 -10.65
C PRO A 142 6.65 -3.96 -10.25
N LEU A 143 5.97 -4.54 -11.24
CA LEU A 143 4.92 -5.54 -11.01
C LEU A 143 5.49 -6.82 -10.41
N PHE A 144 4.65 -7.59 -9.71
CA PHE A 144 4.99 -9.00 -9.44
C PHE A 144 4.98 -9.79 -10.75
N ASP A 145 5.88 -10.78 -10.86
CA ASP A 145 6.13 -11.53 -12.11
C ASP A 145 4.89 -12.23 -12.68
N ASP A 146 3.96 -12.62 -11.80
CA ASP A 146 2.74 -13.36 -12.14
C ASP A 146 1.54 -12.48 -12.51
N VAL A 147 1.64 -11.15 -12.39
CA VAL A 147 0.50 -10.24 -12.51
C VAL A 147 -0.05 -10.18 -13.93
N LEU A 148 0.80 -9.88 -14.92
CA LEU A 148 0.31 -9.65 -16.29
C LEU A 148 -0.30 -10.92 -16.91
N SER A 149 0.33 -12.07 -16.69
CA SER A 149 -0.18 -13.36 -17.17
C SER A 149 -1.49 -13.75 -16.48
N THR A 150 -1.62 -13.46 -15.18
CA THR A 150 -2.84 -13.73 -14.44
C THR A 150 -4.00 -12.84 -14.86
N LEU A 151 -3.77 -11.52 -14.97
CA LEU A 151 -4.81 -10.58 -15.43
C LEU A 151 -5.30 -10.93 -16.84
N THR A 152 -4.38 -11.34 -17.73
CA THR A 152 -4.71 -11.83 -19.07
C THR A 152 -5.65 -13.04 -18.99
N THR A 153 -5.31 -14.03 -18.17
CA THR A 153 -6.10 -15.25 -18.04
C THR A 153 -7.47 -14.98 -17.41
N LEU A 154 -7.55 -14.09 -16.41
CA LEU A 154 -8.82 -13.69 -15.79
C LEU A 154 -9.75 -12.98 -16.80
N GLN A 155 -9.23 -12.07 -17.63
CA GLN A 155 -10.03 -11.46 -18.70
C GLN A 155 -10.49 -12.49 -19.74
N GLN A 156 -9.63 -13.42 -20.14
CA GLN A 156 -9.99 -14.51 -21.07
C GLN A 156 -11.09 -15.41 -20.51
N ARG A 157 -11.14 -15.58 -19.19
CA ARG A 157 -12.21 -16.29 -18.46
C ARG A 157 -13.48 -15.45 -18.27
N GLY A 158 -13.51 -14.22 -18.80
CA GLY A 158 -14.69 -13.36 -18.84
C GLY A 158 -14.88 -12.45 -17.62
N PHE A 159 -13.92 -12.39 -16.69
CA PHE A 159 -14.02 -11.50 -15.53
C PHE A 159 -13.79 -10.04 -15.93
N GLN A 160 -14.61 -9.15 -15.38
CA GLN A 160 -14.33 -7.73 -15.44
C GLN A 160 -13.34 -7.35 -14.33
N LEU A 161 -12.39 -6.47 -14.64
CA LEU A 161 -11.34 -6.08 -13.71
C LEU A 161 -11.45 -4.58 -13.40
N GLY A 162 -11.34 -4.24 -12.11
CA GLY A 162 -11.34 -2.87 -11.62
C GLY A 162 -10.21 -2.60 -10.64
N ILE A 163 -9.93 -1.33 -10.39
CA ILE A 163 -8.94 -0.89 -9.40
C ILE A 163 -9.65 -0.11 -8.30
N VAL A 164 -9.28 -0.35 -7.05
CA VAL A 164 -9.65 0.49 -5.91
C VAL A 164 -8.40 0.74 -5.07
N THR A 165 -7.85 1.96 -5.12
CA THR A 165 -6.53 2.24 -4.57
C THR A 165 -6.48 3.55 -3.79
N ASN A 166 -5.80 3.50 -2.64
CA ASN A 166 -5.48 4.68 -1.84
C ASN A 166 -4.14 5.24 -2.28
N ARG A 167 -4.10 6.54 -2.58
CA ARG A 167 -2.90 7.22 -3.08
C ARG A 167 -3.08 8.73 -3.05
N HIS A 168 -1.99 9.45 -2.88
CA HIS A 168 -1.99 10.91 -2.71
C HIS A 168 -1.91 11.70 -4.02
N TRP A 169 -1.68 11.02 -5.15
CA TRP A 169 -1.64 11.63 -6.47
C TRP A 169 -2.57 10.88 -7.41
N GLY A 170 -3.07 11.55 -8.44
CA GLY A 170 -4.07 11.02 -9.36
C GLY A 170 -3.89 11.50 -10.80
N GLY A 171 -4.98 11.54 -11.55
CA GLY A 171 -5.05 12.15 -12.87
C GLY A 171 -4.13 11.54 -13.93
N GLN A 172 -3.85 12.34 -14.96
CA GLN A 172 -3.08 11.92 -16.13
C GLN A 172 -1.69 11.33 -15.81
N PRO A 173 -0.88 11.92 -14.90
CA PRO A 173 0.46 11.38 -14.61
C PRO A 173 0.42 9.95 -14.07
N PHE A 174 -0.65 9.59 -13.35
CA PHE A 174 -0.82 8.22 -12.90
C PHE A 174 -1.29 7.27 -14.00
N GLN A 175 -2.20 7.73 -14.85
CA GLN A 175 -2.63 6.92 -16.00
C GLN A 175 -1.42 6.59 -16.91
N GLU A 176 -0.51 7.55 -17.11
CA GLU A 176 0.77 7.31 -17.81
C GLU A 176 1.65 6.27 -17.10
N ASP A 177 1.69 6.30 -15.77
CA ASP A 177 2.42 5.30 -14.98
C ASP A 177 1.84 3.90 -15.20
N LEU A 178 0.51 3.77 -15.13
CA LEU A 178 -0.18 2.49 -15.38
C LEU A 178 -0.05 2.01 -16.82
N HIS A 179 -0.07 2.93 -17.78
CA HIS A 179 0.17 2.63 -19.19
C HIS A 179 1.57 2.06 -19.38
N THR A 180 2.58 2.68 -18.77
CA THR A 180 3.97 2.23 -18.81
C THR A 180 4.14 0.83 -18.22
N LEU A 181 3.40 0.51 -17.16
CA LEU A 181 3.36 -0.83 -16.55
C LEU A 181 2.53 -1.85 -17.35
N GLY A 182 1.86 -1.43 -18.42
CA GLY A 182 0.96 -2.28 -19.21
C GLY A 182 -0.37 -2.60 -18.52
N LEU A 183 -0.68 -1.96 -17.39
CA LEU A 183 -1.90 -2.20 -16.63
C LEU A 183 -3.16 -1.65 -17.32
N LEU A 184 -3.03 -0.60 -18.12
CA LEU A 184 -4.16 -0.07 -18.89
C LEU A 184 -4.64 -0.99 -20.04
N ASN A 185 -3.92 -2.08 -20.32
CA ASN A 185 -4.44 -3.14 -21.18
C ASN A 185 -5.56 -3.95 -20.51
N PHE A 186 -5.63 -3.90 -19.16
CA PHE A 186 -6.55 -4.70 -18.36
C PHE A 186 -7.62 -3.86 -17.66
N PHE A 187 -7.24 -2.64 -17.25
CA PHE A 187 -8.09 -1.74 -16.48
C PHE A 187 -8.49 -0.53 -17.30
N ASP A 188 -9.78 -0.45 -17.65
CA ASP A 188 -10.35 0.77 -18.21
C ASP A 188 -10.31 1.88 -17.13
N PRO A 189 -9.77 3.08 -17.42
CA PRO A 189 -9.73 4.19 -16.48
C PRO A 189 -11.07 4.53 -15.83
N ARG A 190 -12.20 4.24 -16.50
CA ARG A 190 -13.56 4.45 -15.98
C ARG A 190 -13.91 3.49 -14.83
N HIS A 191 -13.25 2.34 -14.75
CA HIS A 191 -13.48 1.31 -13.72
C HIS A 191 -12.44 1.39 -12.58
N MET A 192 -11.67 2.47 -12.53
CA MET A 192 -10.65 2.68 -11.52
C MET A 192 -11.11 3.73 -10.51
N ALA A 193 -11.23 3.33 -9.25
CA ALA A 193 -11.45 4.25 -8.15
C ALA A 193 -10.12 4.63 -7.49
N ILE A 194 -9.68 5.85 -7.76
CA ILE A 194 -8.45 6.43 -7.23
C ILE A 194 -8.82 7.43 -6.14
N SER A 195 -8.31 7.25 -4.93
CA SER A 195 -8.71 8.12 -3.81
C SER A 195 -8.34 9.59 -4.00
N ALA A 196 -7.16 9.89 -4.56
CA ALA A 196 -6.75 11.25 -4.95
C ALA A 196 -7.73 11.95 -5.89
N ASP A 197 -8.35 11.22 -6.81
CA ASP A 197 -9.27 11.79 -7.81
C ASP A 197 -10.69 11.95 -7.25
N LEU A 198 -11.05 11.13 -6.26
CA LEU A 198 -12.41 11.06 -5.71
C LEU A 198 -12.58 11.81 -4.38
N GLY A 199 -11.50 12.16 -3.68
CA GLY A 199 -11.55 12.80 -2.36
C GLY A 199 -11.98 11.85 -1.21
N ILE A 200 -12.28 10.60 -1.53
CA ILE A 200 -12.68 9.55 -0.60
C ILE A 200 -11.70 8.39 -0.71
N ARG A 201 -11.46 7.67 0.38
CA ARG A 201 -10.50 6.57 0.41
C ARG A 201 -10.99 5.35 1.15
N LYS A 202 -10.43 4.19 0.85
CA LYS A 202 -10.64 2.96 1.61
C LYS A 202 -10.27 3.19 3.08
N PRO A 203 -11.05 2.68 4.05
CA PRO A 203 -12.14 1.70 3.89
C PRO A 203 -13.53 2.29 3.63
N ASN A 204 -13.66 3.56 3.23
CA ASN A 204 -14.98 4.14 2.94
C ASN A 204 -15.70 3.35 1.82
N PRO A 205 -16.90 2.78 2.07
CA PRO A 205 -17.63 1.98 1.08
C PRO A 205 -17.87 2.70 -0.25
N ALA A 206 -17.99 4.03 -0.25
CA ALA A 206 -18.29 4.81 -1.45
C ALA A 206 -17.23 4.66 -2.55
N ILE A 207 -15.96 4.41 -2.20
CA ILE A 207 -14.89 4.24 -3.22
C ILE A 207 -15.04 2.91 -3.97
N PHE A 208 -15.45 1.85 -3.29
CA PHE A 208 -15.71 0.55 -3.90
C PHE A 208 -16.96 0.63 -4.79
N LEU A 209 -18.03 1.26 -4.29
CA LEU A 209 -19.26 1.49 -5.06
C LEU A 209 -19.01 2.30 -6.32
N HIS A 210 -18.07 3.26 -6.30
CA HIS A 210 -17.69 4.01 -7.50
C HIS A 210 -17.20 3.08 -8.62
N ALA A 211 -16.24 2.19 -8.33
CA ALA A 211 -15.74 1.22 -9.30
C ALA A 211 -16.83 0.23 -9.76
N LEU A 212 -17.60 -0.31 -8.81
CA LEU A 212 -18.67 -1.28 -9.09
C LEU A 212 -19.80 -0.70 -9.95
N ASN A 213 -20.21 0.55 -9.69
CA ASN A 213 -21.22 1.22 -10.48
C ASN A 213 -20.75 1.45 -11.92
N ALA A 214 -19.48 1.83 -12.12
CA ALA A 214 -18.92 1.98 -13.45
C ALA A 214 -18.85 0.66 -14.23
N LEU A 215 -18.63 -0.45 -13.52
CA LEU A 215 -18.64 -1.81 -14.06
C LEU A 215 -20.05 -2.41 -14.22
N ASN A 216 -21.08 -1.76 -13.68
CA ASN A 216 -22.44 -2.27 -13.56
C ASN A 216 -22.50 -3.66 -12.89
N ILE A 217 -21.78 -3.82 -11.78
CA ILE A 217 -21.70 -5.05 -11.00
C ILE A 217 -22.19 -4.78 -9.58
N PRO A 218 -23.13 -5.57 -9.04
CA PRO A 218 -23.54 -5.44 -7.65
C PRO A 218 -22.45 -6.01 -6.71
N PRO A 219 -22.33 -5.51 -5.46
CA PRO A 219 -21.28 -5.94 -4.53
C PRO A 219 -21.21 -7.45 -4.28
N GLU A 220 -22.35 -8.15 -4.27
CA GLU A 220 -22.43 -9.59 -4.07
C GLU A 220 -21.74 -10.41 -5.16
N GLU A 221 -21.60 -9.87 -6.37
CA GLU A 221 -20.94 -10.48 -7.54
C GLU A 221 -19.48 -10.06 -7.70
N ALA A 222 -18.94 -9.31 -6.74
CA ALA A 222 -17.59 -8.79 -6.77
C ALA A 222 -16.68 -9.45 -5.73
N VAL A 223 -15.39 -9.43 -6.04
CA VAL A 223 -14.30 -9.81 -5.16
C VAL A 223 -13.36 -8.62 -4.99
N MET A 224 -12.92 -8.33 -3.76
CA MET A 224 -11.85 -7.38 -3.47
C MET A 224 -10.57 -8.12 -3.13
N VAL A 225 -9.51 -7.89 -3.90
CA VAL A 225 -8.17 -8.43 -3.69
C VAL A 225 -7.24 -7.30 -3.26
N GLY A 226 -6.65 -7.42 -2.08
CA GLY A 226 -5.74 -6.40 -1.56
C GLY A 226 -4.87 -6.90 -0.41
N ASP A 227 -3.89 -6.09 -0.01
CA ASP A 227 -2.90 -6.42 1.01
C ASP A 227 -3.24 -5.81 2.38
N SER A 228 -4.14 -4.82 2.43
CA SER A 228 -4.50 -4.11 3.64
C SER A 228 -5.77 -4.70 4.28
N LEU A 229 -5.62 -5.33 5.45
CA LEU A 229 -6.80 -5.80 6.21
C LEU A 229 -7.75 -4.65 6.51
N LYS A 230 -7.22 -3.49 6.92
CA LYS A 230 -8.04 -2.35 7.31
C LYS A 230 -8.64 -1.60 6.12
N ALA A 231 -7.89 -1.39 5.04
CA ALA A 231 -8.40 -0.63 3.91
C ALA A 231 -9.23 -1.51 2.97
N ASP A 232 -8.69 -2.64 2.52
CA ASP A 232 -9.29 -3.47 1.48
C ASP A 232 -10.33 -4.43 2.03
N ILE A 233 -9.94 -5.19 3.05
CA ILE A 233 -10.76 -6.29 3.55
C ILE A 233 -11.93 -5.76 4.36
N LEU A 234 -11.69 -4.89 5.34
CA LEU A 234 -12.78 -4.26 6.09
C LEU A 234 -13.69 -3.44 5.16
N GLY A 235 -13.12 -2.63 4.26
CA GLY A 235 -13.89 -1.81 3.32
C GLY A 235 -14.79 -2.64 2.40
N GLY A 236 -14.26 -3.71 1.80
CA GLY A 236 -15.05 -4.63 0.99
C GLY A 236 -16.14 -5.35 1.79
N LYS A 237 -15.82 -5.81 3.01
CA LYS A 237 -16.79 -6.50 3.88
C LYS A 237 -17.98 -5.65 4.29
N MET A 238 -17.81 -4.34 4.44
CA MET A 238 -18.92 -3.41 4.71
C MET A 238 -19.99 -3.41 3.62
N LEU A 239 -19.67 -3.89 2.41
CA LEU A 239 -20.58 -4.00 1.27
C LEU A 239 -20.99 -5.45 0.95
N GLY A 240 -20.52 -6.44 1.72
CA GLY A 240 -20.75 -7.85 1.42
C GLY A 240 -19.95 -8.38 0.22
N ILE A 241 -18.95 -7.62 -0.25
CA ILE A 241 -17.98 -8.05 -1.27
C ILE A 241 -17.16 -9.22 -0.71
N PHE A 242 -16.90 -10.24 -1.52
CA PHE A 242 -16.02 -11.34 -1.12
C PHE A 242 -14.57 -10.83 -1.06
N THR A 243 -13.87 -11.09 0.04
CA THR A 243 -12.55 -10.46 0.28
C THR A 243 -11.42 -11.48 0.28
N ILE A 244 -10.42 -11.20 -0.55
CA ILE A 244 -9.20 -11.99 -0.67
C ILE A 244 -8.03 -11.14 -0.20
N TRP A 245 -7.39 -11.59 0.86
CA TRP A 245 -6.20 -10.94 1.39
C TRP A 245 -4.94 -11.52 0.76
N LYS A 246 -4.09 -10.66 0.20
CA LYS A 246 -2.73 -10.98 -0.26
C LYS A 246 -1.72 -10.33 0.69
N PRO A 247 -1.25 -11.02 1.74
CA PRO A 247 -0.36 -10.42 2.72
C PRO A 247 0.93 -9.90 2.10
N LYS A 248 1.47 -8.79 2.62
CA LYS A 248 2.78 -8.29 2.20
C LYS A 248 3.88 -9.37 2.38
N PRO A 249 4.89 -9.45 1.50
CA PRO A 249 5.93 -10.48 1.58
C PRO A 249 6.66 -10.55 2.93
N HIS A 250 6.88 -9.42 3.60
CA HIS A 250 7.55 -9.39 4.91
C HIS A 250 6.67 -9.92 6.05
N VAL A 251 5.36 -9.63 6.02
CA VAL A 251 4.38 -10.18 6.97
C VAL A 251 4.37 -11.70 6.86
N ARG A 252 4.42 -12.25 5.64
CA ARG A 252 4.51 -13.70 5.41
C ARG A 252 5.77 -14.30 5.99
N ARG A 253 6.93 -13.67 5.74
CA ARG A 253 8.21 -14.14 6.28
C ARG A 253 8.15 -14.24 7.81
N GLN A 254 7.63 -13.22 8.48
CA GLN A 254 7.42 -13.27 9.94
C GLN A 254 6.45 -14.35 10.37
N ALA A 255 5.28 -14.46 9.72
CA ALA A 255 4.30 -15.50 10.04
C ALA A 255 4.88 -16.91 9.90
N ASN A 256 5.67 -17.16 8.85
CA ASN A 256 6.34 -18.45 8.62
C ASN A 256 7.44 -18.73 9.66
N LEU A 257 8.23 -17.72 10.04
CA LEU A 257 9.24 -17.85 11.10
C LEU A 257 8.60 -18.21 12.45
N ILE A 258 7.46 -17.60 12.77
CA ILE A 258 6.68 -17.92 13.98
C ILE A 258 6.12 -19.34 13.89
N ALA A 259 5.47 -19.69 12.77
CA ALA A 259 4.83 -20.99 12.58
C ALA A 259 5.82 -22.17 12.61
N THR A 260 7.07 -21.95 12.22
CA THR A 260 8.13 -22.97 12.23
C THR A 260 8.88 -23.08 13.55
N GLY A 261 8.54 -22.25 14.54
CA GLY A 261 9.24 -22.20 15.83
C GLY A 261 10.67 -21.66 15.76
N ALA A 262 11.09 -21.14 14.59
CA ALA A 262 12.42 -20.60 14.33
C ALA A 262 12.72 -19.29 15.10
N THR A 263 11.70 -18.70 15.71
CA THR A 263 11.81 -17.51 16.57
C THR A 263 12.64 -17.73 17.84
N THR A 264 12.81 -18.97 18.32
CA THR A 264 13.65 -19.23 19.50
C THR A 264 15.16 -19.20 19.24
N ALA A 265 15.60 -19.31 17.97
CA ALA A 265 17.02 -19.28 17.59
C ALA A 265 17.46 -17.98 16.90
N ALA A 266 16.53 -17.19 16.36
CA ALA A 266 16.83 -16.03 15.52
C ALA A 266 16.87 -14.67 16.25
N HIS A 267 16.66 -14.63 17.57
CA HIS A 267 16.85 -13.42 18.37
C HIS A 267 18.32 -12.95 18.46
N SER A 268 19.28 -13.69 17.90
CA SER A 268 20.70 -13.34 18.01
C SER A 268 21.40 -12.95 16.71
N THR A 269 20.77 -12.96 15.52
CA THR A 269 21.53 -12.60 14.28
C THR A 269 20.74 -12.13 13.06
N LEU A 270 19.56 -11.51 13.21
CA LEU A 270 19.02 -10.69 12.10
C LEU A 270 19.56 -9.26 12.21
N VAL A 271 20.75 -9.08 11.66
CA VAL A 271 21.29 -7.75 11.33
C VAL A 271 20.32 -7.12 10.33
N LEU A 272 19.63 -6.07 10.77
CA LEU A 272 18.91 -5.15 9.90
C LEU A 272 19.90 -4.65 8.82
N PRO A 273 19.49 -4.46 7.55
CA PRO A 273 20.37 -3.84 6.56
C PRO A 273 20.91 -2.54 7.14
N GLU A 274 22.23 -2.33 7.05
CA GLU A 274 22.90 -1.20 7.67
C GLU A 274 22.17 0.11 7.35
N ASP A 275 21.78 0.76 8.43
CA ASP A 275 21.17 2.08 8.46
C ASP A 275 22.18 3.10 7.93
N HIS A 276 21.99 3.55 6.69
CA HIS A 276 22.74 4.66 6.14
C HIS A 276 22.07 5.98 6.53
N GLY A 277 22.20 6.33 7.81
CA GLY A 277 22.29 7.72 8.27
C GLY A 277 20.99 8.53 8.32
N GLY A 278 19.87 7.93 8.71
CA GLY A 278 18.75 8.65 9.33
C GLY A 278 18.89 8.60 10.86
N GLU A 279 18.48 9.65 11.56
CA GLU A 279 18.62 9.78 13.01
C GLU A 279 18.21 8.53 13.80
N GLN A 280 19.00 8.21 14.84
CA GLN A 280 18.69 7.17 15.83
C GLN A 280 17.23 7.30 16.27
N HIS A 281 16.40 6.33 15.88
CA HIS A 281 15.17 6.04 16.58
C HIS A 281 15.53 5.46 17.95
N ASP A 282 15.95 6.35 18.87
CA ASP A 282 16.03 5.99 20.27
C ASP A 282 14.61 5.64 20.74
N ASP A 283 14.48 4.38 21.16
CA ASP A 283 13.37 3.79 21.93
C ASP A 283 12.32 2.94 21.19
N LEU A 284 12.72 2.03 20.29
CA LEU A 284 11.84 0.94 19.84
C LEU A 284 12.43 -0.46 20.12
N SER A 285 11.86 -1.14 21.12
CA SER A 285 12.14 -2.54 21.47
C SER A 285 11.50 -3.55 20.50
N GLU A 286 11.98 -4.80 20.53
CA GLU A 286 11.58 -5.90 19.63
C GLU A 286 10.05 -6.13 19.52
N GLY A 287 9.56 -6.13 18.28
CA GLY A 287 8.16 -6.33 17.91
C GLY A 287 7.89 -5.98 16.44
N LEU A 288 6.74 -6.40 15.91
CA LEU A 288 6.37 -6.28 14.49
C LEU A 288 6.34 -4.80 14.02
N LEU A 289 7.14 -4.45 13.03
CA LEU A 289 7.36 -3.06 12.60
C LEU A 289 6.28 -2.56 11.62
N ILE A 290 5.87 -1.31 11.84
CA ILE A 290 4.95 -0.53 11.01
C ILE A 290 5.67 -0.15 9.70
N THR A 291 4.94 -0.14 8.57
CA THR A 291 5.45 0.46 7.32
C THR A 291 4.52 1.58 6.86
N ASP A 292 5.10 2.55 6.17
CA ASP A 292 4.54 3.88 5.86
C ASP A 292 3.16 3.90 5.20
N ASP A 293 2.74 2.80 4.57
CA ASP A 293 1.56 2.78 3.70
C ASP A 293 0.35 2.03 4.28
N ASP A 294 0.43 1.34 5.43
CA ASP A 294 -0.74 0.65 5.99
C ASP A 294 -0.79 0.61 7.52
N TYR A 295 -1.81 1.27 8.06
CA TYR A 295 -2.24 1.03 9.43
C TYR A 295 -2.84 -0.37 9.53
N VAL A 296 -2.17 -1.16 10.37
CA VAL A 296 -2.60 -2.43 10.95
C VAL A 296 -2.17 -3.65 10.14
N LEU A 297 -0.95 -4.08 10.42
CA LEU A 297 -0.66 -5.41 10.94
C LEU A 297 0.53 -5.29 11.89
N SER A 298 0.32 -4.79 13.10
CA SER A 298 1.25 -5.00 14.21
C SER A 298 0.61 -4.57 15.52
N TYR A 299 0.97 -5.26 16.60
CA TYR A 299 0.76 -4.78 17.96
C TYR A 299 1.41 -3.39 18.07
N VAL A 300 0.62 -2.33 18.17
CA VAL A 300 1.17 -1.02 18.56
C VAL A 300 1.42 -1.14 20.06
N LEU A 301 2.67 -1.22 20.49
CA LEU A 301 2.98 -1.02 21.90
C LEU A 301 2.78 0.47 22.19
N ASN A 302 2.00 0.81 23.21
CA ASN A 302 1.89 2.19 23.68
C ASN A 302 3.24 2.67 24.25
N ARG A 303 3.35 3.96 24.61
CA ARG A 303 4.57 4.55 25.22
C ARG A 303 5.05 3.87 26.51
N GLU A 304 4.29 2.90 27.04
CA GLU A 304 4.56 2.15 28.25
C GLU A 304 4.93 0.68 27.94
N GLY A 305 5.12 0.31 26.67
CA GLY A 305 5.47 -1.06 26.25
C GLY A 305 4.31 -2.05 26.36
N ARG A 306 3.05 -1.58 26.42
CA ARG A 306 1.85 -2.43 26.49
C ARG A 306 1.17 -2.50 25.14
N VAL A 307 0.73 -3.70 24.75
CA VAL A 307 -0.09 -3.93 23.56
C VAL A 307 -1.33 -3.03 23.60
N ASP A 308 -1.47 -2.15 22.61
CA ASP A 308 -2.69 -1.40 22.37
C ASP A 308 -3.77 -2.35 21.87
N GLN A 309 -4.67 -2.73 22.78
CA GLN A 309 -5.78 -3.64 22.52
C GLN A 309 -6.88 -3.00 21.67
N HIS A 310 -6.86 -1.69 21.42
CA HIS A 310 -7.91 -0.99 20.67
C HIS A 310 -7.91 -1.27 19.15
N MET A 311 -6.90 -1.98 18.62
CA MET A 311 -6.83 -2.41 17.22
C MET A 311 -6.93 -3.94 17.04
N GLN A 312 -7.44 -4.68 18.04
CA GLN A 312 -7.96 -6.04 17.82
C GLN A 312 -9.32 -5.99 17.12
N SER A 313 -9.38 -5.44 15.90
CA SER A 313 -10.53 -5.72 15.05
C SER A 313 -10.35 -7.11 14.46
N ASP A 314 -11.28 -8.03 14.74
CA ASP A 314 -11.46 -9.37 14.18
C ASP A 314 -11.69 -9.36 12.65
N ILE A 315 -10.91 -8.59 11.89
CA ILE A 315 -11.00 -8.49 10.43
C ILE A 315 -10.47 -9.80 9.86
N LYS A 316 -11.40 -10.66 9.47
CA LYS A 316 -11.11 -11.96 8.87
C LYS A 316 -11.41 -11.88 7.38
N PRO A 317 -10.41 -11.95 6.50
CA PRO A 317 -10.67 -12.10 5.08
C PRO A 317 -11.36 -13.42 4.82
N ASP A 318 -12.12 -13.50 3.73
CA ASP A 318 -12.81 -14.73 3.35
C ASP A 318 -11.81 -15.76 2.83
N LEU A 319 -10.78 -15.30 2.11
CA LEU A 319 -9.69 -16.12 1.64
C LEU A 319 -8.34 -15.39 1.73
N ILE A 320 -7.25 -16.16 1.78
CA ILE A 320 -5.88 -15.65 1.77
C ILE A 320 -5.15 -16.29 0.59
N ILE A 321 -4.49 -15.48 -0.23
CA ILE A 321 -3.62 -15.94 -1.32
C ILE A 321 -2.16 -15.54 -1.10
N GLU A 322 -1.27 -16.29 -1.72
CA GLU A 322 0.15 -15.97 -1.78
C GLU A 322 0.46 -15.18 -3.05
N ASN A 323 0.07 -15.71 -4.20
CA ASN A 323 0.38 -15.11 -5.49
C ASN A 323 -0.92 -14.66 -6.15
N ILE A 324 -0.82 -13.66 -7.05
CA ILE A 324 -1.97 -13.26 -7.85
C ILE A 324 -2.42 -14.45 -8.70
N SER A 325 -1.49 -15.28 -9.17
CA SER A 325 -1.78 -16.53 -9.90
C SER A 325 -2.66 -17.53 -9.15
N ASP A 326 -2.70 -17.49 -7.81
CA ASP A 326 -3.58 -18.38 -7.03
C ASP A 326 -5.07 -18.13 -7.34
N LEU A 327 -5.41 -16.92 -7.82
CA LEU A 327 -6.75 -16.60 -8.32
C LEU A 327 -7.17 -17.51 -9.48
N LEU A 328 -6.23 -18.06 -10.24
CA LEU A 328 -6.53 -18.96 -11.37
C LEU A 328 -6.99 -20.34 -10.92
N ASP A 329 -6.64 -20.77 -9.71
CA ASP A 329 -7.15 -22.00 -9.10
C ASP A 329 -8.53 -21.77 -8.46
N ILE A 330 -8.83 -20.52 -8.11
CA ILE A 330 -10.07 -20.12 -7.44
C ILE A 330 -11.18 -19.82 -8.47
N PHE A 331 -10.84 -19.10 -9.54
CA PHE A 331 -11.79 -18.53 -10.49
C PHE A 331 -11.62 -19.14 -11.88
N THR A 332 -12.37 -20.19 -12.19
CA THR A 332 -12.25 -20.96 -13.43
C THR A 332 -12.88 -20.26 -14.63
N GLU A 333 -14.11 -19.78 -14.52
CA GLU A 333 -14.86 -19.07 -15.56
C GLU A 333 -15.90 -18.15 -14.93
N VAL A 334 -16.19 -17.02 -15.60
CA VAL A 334 -17.18 -16.06 -15.12
C VAL A 334 -18.56 -16.70 -14.94
N GLY A 335 -19.17 -16.49 -13.78
CA GLY A 335 -20.51 -16.97 -13.48
C GLY A 335 -20.68 -18.48 -13.28
N VAL A 336 -19.59 -19.25 -13.28
CA VAL A 336 -19.58 -20.66 -12.83
C VAL A 336 -19.40 -20.69 -11.31
N GLN A 337 -20.25 -21.48 -10.62
CA GLN A 337 -20.33 -21.55 -9.15
C GLN A 337 -19.17 -22.27 -8.48
#